data_AF-A0A3B0A9A6-F1
#
_entry.id   AF-A0A3B0A9A6-F1
#
_cell.length_a   1.000
_cell.length_b   1.000
_cell.length_c   1.000
_cell.angle_alpha   90.00
_cell.angle_beta   90.00
_cell.angle_gamma   90.00
#
_symmetry.space_group_name_H-M   'P 1'
#
loop_
_entity.id
_entity.type
_entity.pdbx_description
1 polymer ?
#
loop_
_entity_poly.entity_id
_entity_poly.type
_entity_poly.pdbx_seq_one_letter_code
_entity_poly.pdbx_strand_id
1 'polypeptide(L)'
;MNRTDRLYALVEELRAVSPRPRSARWLAARFEVSSRTIERDIGALQQSGVPIWAEPGRTGGYVLDRARTLPPVNLTAGEAVAMALALHRLGGTPFAASAAAALRKLVAVMPPADVAEAHRLAGRVHLIGDGPVTPVPAAVADAVLARRVLRIRYADRAGADSLRDVEPLGYLGNSRHWYLLAWCRLRDEIRAFRTDRILSVHPLAEAVTRELRPEDLDIPHDRVRPLSLV
;
A
#
# COMPACT_ATOMS: atom_id res chain seq x y z
N MET A 1 32.29 -9.09 -10.00
CA MET A 1 31.05 -8.36 -9.66
C MET A 1 30.63 -8.72 -8.24
N ASN A 2 30.37 -7.73 -7.37
CA ASN A 2 29.88 -8.02 -6.02
C ASN A 2 28.43 -8.57 -6.11
N ARG A 3 27.91 -9.17 -5.03
CA ARG A 3 26.56 -9.77 -5.05
C ARG A 3 25.46 -8.72 -5.25
N THR A 4 25.54 -7.57 -4.57
CA THR A 4 24.53 -6.51 -4.61
C THR A 4 24.38 -5.93 -6.02
N ASP A 5 25.49 -5.62 -6.69
CA ASP A 5 25.51 -5.13 -8.07
C ASP A 5 24.89 -6.15 -9.02
N ARG A 6 25.17 -7.44 -8.80
CA ARG A 6 24.59 -8.53 -9.61
C ARG A 6 23.09 -8.66 -9.40
N LEU A 7 22.60 -8.53 -8.17
CA LEU A 7 21.16 -8.56 -7.88
C LEU A 7 20.44 -7.42 -8.59
N TYR A 8 20.99 -6.20 -8.52
CA TYR A 8 20.45 -5.05 -9.24
C TYR A 8 20.45 -5.29 -10.76
N ALA A 9 21.58 -5.71 -11.32
CA ALA A 9 21.71 -5.95 -12.75
C ALA A 9 20.80 -7.08 -13.26
N LEU A 10 20.55 -8.11 -12.45
CA LEU A 10 19.57 -9.16 -12.76
C LEU A 10 18.15 -8.61 -12.91
N VAL A 11 17.74 -7.73 -12.00
CA VAL A 11 16.41 -7.10 -12.07
C VAL A 11 16.27 -6.23 -13.31
N GLU A 12 17.29 -5.41 -13.62
CA GLU A 12 17.26 -4.55 -14.81
C GLU A 12 17.24 -5.37 -16.12
N GLU A 13 18.01 -6.45 -16.21
CA GLU A 13 18.00 -7.34 -17.39
C GLU A 13 16.61 -7.96 -17.59
N LEU A 14 16.02 -8.51 -16.52
CA LEU A 14 14.67 -9.10 -16.59
C LEU A 14 13.60 -8.06 -16.89
N ARG A 15 13.75 -6.82 -16.40
CA ARG A 15 12.84 -5.71 -16.69
C ARG A 15 12.90 -5.30 -18.17
N ALA A 16 14.10 -5.17 -18.72
CA ALA A 16 14.32 -4.72 -20.10
C ALA A 16 13.73 -5.69 -21.13
N VAL A 17 13.80 -7.00 -20.84
CA VAL A 17 13.36 -8.05 -21.77
C VAL A 17 11.94 -8.56 -21.52
N SER A 18 11.32 -8.23 -20.39
CA SER A 18 9.94 -8.61 -20.07
C SER A 18 8.97 -8.25 -21.22
N PRO A 19 8.00 -9.12 -21.57
CA PRO A 19 7.62 -10.37 -20.90
C PRO A 19 8.42 -11.60 -21.38
N ARG A 20 9.54 -11.42 -22.08
CA ARG A 20 10.31 -12.56 -22.58
C ARG A 20 11.14 -13.17 -21.43
N PRO A 21 11.10 -14.49 -21.22
CA PRO A 21 11.88 -15.14 -20.17
C PRO A 21 13.37 -15.23 -20.51
N ARG A 22 14.22 -15.24 -19.48
CA ARG A 22 15.65 -15.57 -19.57
C ARG A 22 15.96 -16.81 -18.74
N SER A 23 16.50 -17.84 -19.38
CA SER A 23 16.91 -19.05 -18.66
C SER A 23 18.04 -18.78 -17.66
N ALA A 24 18.12 -19.57 -16.59
CA ALA A 24 19.21 -19.53 -15.61
C ALA A 24 20.59 -19.62 -16.29
N ARG A 25 20.71 -20.48 -17.32
CA ARG A 25 21.95 -20.67 -18.09
C ARG A 25 22.35 -19.42 -18.88
N TRP A 26 21.38 -18.72 -19.46
CA TRP A 26 21.65 -17.48 -20.20
C TRP A 26 22.13 -16.38 -19.25
N LEU A 27 21.44 -16.20 -18.12
CA LEU A 27 21.82 -15.22 -17.10
C LEU A 27 23.20 -15.56 -16.50
N ALA A 28 23.47 -16.84 -16.26
CA ALA A 28 24.75 -17.33 -15.78
C ALA A 28 25.91 -16.95 -16.72
N ALA A 29 25.73 -17.16 -18.03
CA ALA A 29 26.70 -16.73 -19.02
C ALA A 29 26.86 -15.21 -19.08
N ARG A 30 25.74 -14.45 -19.01
CA ARG A 30 25.74 -12.99 -19.08
C ARG A 30 26.43 -12.30 -17.90
N PHE A 31 26.31 -12.88 -16.70
CA PHE A 31 26.86 -12.34 -15.46
C PHE A 31 28.12 -13.08 -14.99
N GLU A 32 28.64 -14.02 -15.79
CA GLU A 32 29.86 -14.79 -15.53
C GLU A 32 29.83 -15.53 -14.18
N VAL A 33 28.70 -16.17 -13.88
CA VAL A 33 28.49 -16.96 -12.65
C VAL A 33 27.84 -18.31 -12.99
N SER A 34 27.76 -19.22 -12.00
CA SER A 34 27.06 -20.49 -12.19
C SER A 34 25.53 -20.33 -12.21
N SER A 35 24.81 -21.22 -12.90
CA SER A 35 23.33 -21.28 -12.85
C SER A 35 22.81 -21.39 -11.42
N ARG A 36 23.50 -22.17 -10.56
CA ARG A 36 23.18 -22.28 -9.13
C ARG A 36 23.29 -20.93 -8.40
N THR A 37 24.22 -20.06 -8.80
CA THR A 37 24.31 -18.71 -8.25
C THR A 37 23.14 -17.85 -8.70
N ILE A 38 22.77 -17.91 -9.98
CA ILE A 38 21.58 -17.23 -10.51
C ILE A 38 20.33 -17.69 -9.77
N GLU A 39 20.08 -18.99 -9.67
CA GLU A 39 18.90 -19.55 -8.99
C GLU A 39 18.80 -19.06 -7.53
N ARG A 40 19.92 -19.06 -6.81
CA ARG A 40 19.99 -18.55 -5.44
C ARG A 40 19.74 -17.04 -5.36
N ASP A 41 20.25 -16.28 -6.31
CA ASP A 41 20.06 -14.83 -6.37
C ASP A 41 18.63 -14.45 -6.76
N ILE A 42 18.02 -15.18 -7.71
CA ILE A 42 16.59 -15.07 -8.04
C ILE A 42 15.73 -15.41 -6.82
N GLY A 43 16.04 -16.51 -6.12
CA GLY A 43 15.32 -16.87 -4.89
C GLY A 43 15.41 -15.78 -3.82
N ALA A 44 16.56 -15.12 -3.66
CA ALA A 44 16.72 -13.99 -2.75
C ALA A 44 15.88 -12.78 -3.19
N LEU A 45 15.84 -12.46 -4.49
CA LEU A 45 15.01 -11.38 -5.04
C LEU A 45 13.51 -11.65 -4.86
N GLN A 46 13.07 -12.89 -5.04
CA GLN A 46 11.69 -13.31 -4.80
C GLN A 46 11.33 -13.16 -3.32
N GLN A 47 12.21 -13.58 -2.41
CA GLN A 47 12.03 -13.41 -0.97
C GLN A 47 12.00 -11.93 -0.55
N SER A 48 12.70 -11.05 -1.28
CA SER A 48 12.63 -9.60 -1.07
C SER A 48 11.45 -8.93 -1.79
N GLY A 49 10.54 -9.69 -2.40
CA GLY A 49 9.31 -9.18 -3.01
C GLY A 49 9.46 -8.66 -4.45
N VAL A 50 10.58 -8.93 -5.13
CA VAL A 50 10.69 -8.64 -6.56
C VAL A 50 9.82 -9.65 -7.32
N PRO A 51 8.89 -9.20 -8.18
CA PRO A 51 7.91 -10.07 -8.82
C PRO A 51 8.52 -10.82 -10.01
N ILE A 52 9.38 -11.80 -9.70
CA ILE A 52 10.00 -12.71 -10.67
C ILE A 52 9.31 -14.08 -10.54
N TRP A 53 8.87 -14.67 -11.64
CA TRP A 53 8.45 -16.09 -11.68
C TRP A 53 9.22 -16.84 -12.76
N ALA A 54 9.17 -18.17 -12.66
CA ALA A 54 9.74 -19.06 -13.65
C ALA A 54 8.62 -19.54 -14.59
N GLU A 55 8.83 -19.37 -15.88
CA GLU A 55 8.04 -20.05 -16.92
C GLU A 55 8.65 -21.42 -17.19
N PRO A 56 7.91 -22.53 -17.00
CA PRO A 56 8.40 -23.87 -17.27
C PRO A 56 8.49 -24.16 -18.79
N GLY A 57 9.31 -25.15 -19.15
CA GLY A 57 9.43 -25.63 -20.54
C GLY A 57 10.81 -25.39 -21.17
N ARG A 58 11.03 -25.96 -22.36
CA ARG A 58 12.34 -25.98 -23.04
C ARG A 58 12.87 -24.59 -23.40
N THR A 59 11.97 -23.63 -23.62
CA THR A 59 12.27 -22.21 -23.89
C THR A 59 11.95 -21.31 -22.71
N GLY A 60 11.65 -21.89 -21.55
CA GLY A 60 11.28 -21.19 -20.33
C GLY A 60 12.46 -20.52 -19.62
N GLY A 61 12.16 -19.86 -18.50
CA GLY A 61 13.13 -19.10 -17.73
C GLY A 61 12.48 -18.12 -16.78
N TYR A 62 13.28 -17.22 -16.21
CA TYR A 62 12.81 -16.19 -15.30
C TYR A 62 12.31 -14.97 -16.05
N VAL A 63 11.22 -14.38 -15.59
CA VAL A 63 10.61 -13.18 -16.17
C VAL A 63 10.11 -12.27 -15.04
N LEU A 64 10.15 -10.95 -15.27
CA LEU A 64 9.65 -9.93 -14.34
C LEU A 64 8.22 -9.51 -14.69
N ASP A 65 7.37 -9.32 -13.68
CA ASP A 65 5.92 -9.30 -13.86
C ASP A 65 5.49 -7.92 -14.25
N ARG A 66 5.22 -7.74 -15.54
CA ARG A 66 4.65 -6.48 -16.01
C ARG A 66 3.31 -6.16 -15.36
N ALA A 67 2.54 -7.16 -14.90
CA ALA A 67 1.31 -6.89 -14.16
C ALA A 67 1.56 -6.41 -12.71
N ARG A 68 2.79 -6.56 -12.18
CA ARG A 68 3.16 -6.11 -10.82
C ARG A 68 4.25 -5.02 -10.80
N THR A 69 4.70 -4.54 -11.95
CA THR A 69 5.59 -3.38 -12.07
C THR A 69 4.95 -2.30 -12.91
N LEU A 70 4.96 -1.06 -12.43
CA LEU A 70 4.49 0.08 -13.21
C LEU A 70 5.40 0.22 -14.46
N PRO A 71 4.85 0.36 -15.69
CA PRO A 71 5.64 0.76 -16.84
C PRO A 71 6.28 2.14 -16.58
N PRO A 72 7.31 2.55 -17.36
CA PRO A 72 7.87 3.89 -17.24
C PRO A 72 6.76 4.95 -17.37
N VAL A 73 6.57 5.72 -16.30
CA VAL A 73 5.65 6.87 -16.28
C VAL A 73 6.49 8.12 -16.24
N ASN A 74 6.26 9.01 -17.20
CA ASN A 74 6.82 10.35 -17.17
C ASN A 74 5.82 11.25 -16.46
N LEU A 75 6.29 11.92 -15.42
CA LEU A 75 5.51 12.91 -14.67
C LEU A 75 6.13 14.27 -14.88
N THR A 76 5.29 15.23 -15.26
CA THR A 76 5.68 16.64 -15.21
C THR A 76 5.77 17.11 -13.76
N ALA A 77 6.51 18.19 -13.54
CA ALA A 77 6.58 18.83 -12.23
C ALA A 77 5.20 19.25 -11.68
N GLY A 78 4.28 19.68 -12.56
CA GLY A 78 2.92 20.04 -12.19
C GLY A 78 2.09 18.83 -11.72
N GLU A 79 2.17 17.71 -12.43
CA GLU A 79 1.50 16.46 -12.03
C GLU A 79 2.04 15.93 -10.69
N ALA A 80 3.36 16.04 -10.47
CA ALA A 80 3.97 15.67 -9.21
C ALA A 80 3.45 16.51 -8.03
N VAL A 81 3.32 17.84 -8.20
CA VAL A 81 2.72 18.71 -7.18
C VAL A 81 1.24 18.40 -6.96
N ALA A 82 0.47 18.16 -8.03
CA ALA A 82 -0.94 17.80 -7.93
C ALA A 82 -1.14 16.50 -7.14
N MET A 83 -0.33 15.47 -7.42
CA MET A 83 -0.34 14.22 -6.65
C MET A 83 0.12 14.43 -5.21
N ALA A 84 1.15 15.23 -4.97
CA ALA A 84 1.60 15.57 -3.62
C ALA A 84 0.46 16.20 -2.81
N LEU A 85 -0.30 17.12 -3.40
CA LEU A 85 -1.47 17.75 -2.77
C LEU A 85 -2.61 16.75 -2.50
N ALA A 86 -2.89 15.86 -3.45
CA ALA A 86 -3.90 14.82 -3.28
C ALA A 86 -3.52 13.82 -2.17
N LEU A 87 -2.28 13.35 -2.17
CA LEU A 87 -1.75 12.41 -1.18
C LEU A 87 -1.58 13.05 0.20
N HIS A 88 -1.25 14.35 0.27
CA HIS A 88 -1.17 15.07 1.54
C HIS A 88 -2.52 15.07 2.29
N ARG A 89 -3.64 15.13 1.56
CA ARG A 89 -4.99 15.03 2.16
C ARG A 89 -5.29 13.67 2.79
N LEU A 90 -4.49 12.64 2.50
CA LEU A 90 -4.58 11.33 3.14
C LEU A 90 -3.81 11.26 4.46
N GLY A 91 -3.14 12.33 4.87
CA GLY A 91 -2.62 12.43 6.23
C GLY A 91 -3.76 12.22 7.23
N GLY A 92 -3.49 11.51 8.33
CA GLY A 92 -4.50 11.20 9.36
C GLY A 92 -5.52 10.14 8.97
N THR A 93 -5.42 9.57 7.76
CA THR A 93 -6.24 8.44 7.32
C THR A 93 -5.47 7.13 7.51
N PRO A 94 -6.14 5.96 7.43
CA PRO A 94 -5.47 4.65 7.43
C PRO A 94 -4.43 4.50 6.30
N PHE A 95 -4.54 5.32 5.25
CA PHE A 95 -3.70 5.25 4.05
C PHE A 95 -2.49 6.20 4.10
N ALA A 96 -2.27 6.95 5.18
CA ALA A 96 -1.21 7.96 5.26
C ALA A 96 0.19 7.40 4.93
N ALA A 97 0.53 6.23 5.49
CA ALA A 97 1.82 5.58 5.25
C ALA A 97 1.97 5.14 3.78
N SER A 98 0.91 4.56 3.21
CA SER A 98 0.85 4.14 1.81
C SER A 98 0.92 5.33 0.86
N ALA A 99 0.25 6.44 1.18
CA ALA A 99 0.30 7.69 0.43
C ALA A 99 1.72 8.28 0.41
N ALA A 100 2.40 8.31 1.57
CA ALA A 100 3.79 8.75 1.66
C ALA A 100 4.74 7.85 0.87
N ALA A 101 4.54 6.53 0.91
CA ALA A 101 5.32 5.57 0.13
C ALA A 101 5.08 5.73 -1.38
N ALA A 102 3.84 5.96 -1.80
CA ALA A 102 3.48 6.23 -3.19
C ALA A 102 4.16 7.51 -3.69
N LEU A 103 4.08 8.62 -2.93
CA LEU A 103 4.72 9.88 -3.31
C LEU A 103 6.25 9.71 -3.49
N ARG A 104 6.92 8.99 -2.58
CA ARG A 104 8.35 8.70 -2.71
C ARG A 104 8.67 7.92 -4.00
N LYS A 105 7.86 6.92 -4.33
CA LYS A 105 8.03 6.13 -5.57
C LYS A 105 7.82 6.99 -6.82
N LEU A 106 6.84 7.89 -6.80
CA LEU A 106 6.54 8.79 -7.91
C LEU A 106 7.67 9.79 -8.14
N VAL A 107 8.21 10.40 -7.08
CA VAL A 107 9.37 11.30 -7.18
C VAL A 107 10.63 10.56 -7.62
N ALA A 108 10.82 9.30 -7.18
CA ALA A 108 12.00 8.51 -7.52
C ALA A 108 12.12 8.13 -9.00
N VAL A 109 11.01 8.10 -9.75
CA VAL A 109 11.02 7.80 -11.19
C VAL A 109 11.13 9.05 -12.06
N MET A 110 11.12 10.25 -11.46
CA MET A 110 11.22 11.50 -12.20
C MET A 110 12.67 11.85 -12.54
N PRO A 111 12.93 12.48 -13.70
CA PRO A 111 14.22 13.08 -14.01
C PRO A 111 14.64 14.13 -12.97
N PRO A 112 15.94 14.30 -12.65
CA PRO A 112 16.41 15.26 -11.66
C PRO A 112 15.94 16.71 -11.90
N ALA A 113 15.84 17.12 -13.17
CA ALA A 113 15.35 18.45 -13.54
C ALA A 113 13.87 18.65 -13.14
N ASP A 114 13.02 17.65 -13.39
CA ASP A 114 11.61 17.69 -13.04
C ASP A 114 11.39 17.63 -11.52
N VAL A 115 12.24 16.89 -10.79
CA VAL A 115 12.23 16.89 -9.32
C VAL A 115 12.57 18.27 -8.76
N ALA A 116 13.61 18.92 -9.28
CA ALA A 116 13.99 20.27 -8.86
C ALA A 116 12.86 21.29 -9.13
N GLU A 117 12.24 21.20 -10.32
CA GLU A 117 11.11 22.05 -10.67
C GLU A 117 9.88 21.76 -9.79
N ALA A 118 9.59 20.49 -9.50
CA ALA A 118 8.48 20.11 -8.62
C ALA A 118 8.68 20.65 -7.20
N HIS A 119 9.90 20.61 -6.66
CA HIS A 119 10.22 21.22 -5.36
C HIS A 119 10.02 22.74 -5.39
N ARG A 120 10.48 23.42 -6.45
CA ARG A 120 10.28 24.85 -6.62
C ARG A 120 8.80 25.23 -6.67
N LEU A 121 8.00 24.47 -7.43
CA LEU A 121 6.55 24.66 -7.51
C LEU A 121 5.85 24.37 -6.19
N ALA A 122 6.18 23.25 -5.53
CA ALA A 122 5.62 22.89 -4.23
C ALA A 122 5.91 23.94 -3.15
N GLY A 123 7.12 24.53 -3.17
CA GLY A 123 7.49 25.60 -2.24
C GLY A 123 6.66 26.88 -2.37
N ARG A 124 5.88 27.04 -3.45
CA ARG A 124 4.93 28.14 -3.68
C ARG A 124 3.50 27.78 -3.26
N VAL A 125 3.27 26.56 -2.79
CA VAL A 125 1.96 26.09 -2.36
C VAL A 125 1.91 26.04 -0.84
N HIS A 126 1.00 26.80 -0.26
CA HIS A 126 0.79 26.84 1.18
C HIS A 126 -0.57 26.23 1.53
N LEU A 127 -0.59 25.40 2.58
CA LEU A 127 -1.79 24.73 3.05
C LEU A 127 -2.30 25.43 4.31
N ILE A 128 -3.61 25.60 4.40
CA ILE A 128 -4.28 26.26 5.54
C ILE A 128 -4.96 25.18 6.40
N GLY A 129 -4.71 25.18 7.72
CA GLY A 129 -5.28 24.25 8.71
C GLY A 129 -4.22 23.43 9.45
N ASP A 130 -4.60 22.81 10.57
CA ASP A 130 -3.68 22.17 11.54
C ASP A 130 -3.09 20.81 11.09
N GLY A 131 -3.19 20.47 9.80
CA GLY A 131 -2.86 19.14 9.31
C GLY A 131 -3.80 18.06 9.90
N PRO A 132 -3.47 16.78 9.73
CA PRO A 132 -4.34 15.71 10.18
C PRO A 132 -4.34 15.58 11.70
N VAL A 133 -5.51 15.77 12.29
CA VAL A 133 -5.70 15.98 13.73
C VAL A 133 -5.30 14.76 14.59
N THR A 134 -5.37 13.54 14.07
CA THR A 134 -4.82 12.34 14.74
C THR A 134 -4.57 11.23 13.71
N PRO A 135 -3.35 10.65 13.62
CA PRO A 135 -3.08 9.51 12.75
C PRO A 135 -3.96 8.31 13.12
N VAL A 136 -4.63 7.68 12.15
CA VAL A 136 -5.16 6.32 12.37
C VAL A 136 -3.98 5.39 12.67
N PRO A 137 -4.03 4.58 13.74
CA PRO A 137 -2.95 3.63 14.00
C PRO A 137 -2.81 2.67 12.81
N ALA A 138 -1.58 2.52 12.29
CA ALA A 138 -1.30 1.69 11.12
C ALA A 138 -1.83 0.25 11.27
N ALA A 139 -1.80 -0.28 12.49
CA ALA A 139 -2.34 -1.60 12.82
C ALA A 139 -3.85 -1.76 12.57
N VAL A 140 -4.64 -0.67 12.58
CA VAL A 140 -6.05 -0.73 12.15
C VAL A 140 -6.12 -0.91 10.63
N ALA A 141 -5.32 -0.15 9.88
CA ALA A 141 -5.27 -0.19 8.41
C ALA A 141 -4.83 -1.57 7.92
N ASP A 142 -3.75 -2.09 8.50
CA ASP A 142 -3.18 -3.39 8.16
C ASP A 142 -4.15 -4.54 8.47
N ALA A 143 -4.90 -4.45 9.56
CA ALA A 143 -5.82 -5.51 9.96
C ALA A 143 -7.11 -5.56 9.13
N VAL A 144 -7.60 -4.41 8.66
CA VAL A 144 -8.70 -4.36 7.68
C VAL A 144 -8.25 -5.02 6.38
N LEU A 145 -7.06 -4.69 5.88
CA LEU A 145 -6.49 -5.30 4.67
C LEU A 145 -6.26 -6.81 4.85
N ALA A 146 -5.78 -7.23 6.01
CA ALA A 146 -5.53 -8.63 6.34
C ALA A 146 -6.80 -9.44 6.66
N ARG A 147 -7.98 -8.80 6.72
CA ARG A 147 -9.27 -9.40 7.13
C ARG A 147 -9.14 -10.22 8.43
N ARG A 148 -8.57 -9.64 9.48
CA ARG A 148 -8.45 -10.29 10.81
C ARG A 148 -9.27 -9.59 11.88
N VAL A 149 -9.78 -10.37 12.83
CA VAL A 149 -10.49 -9.83 14.01
C VAL A 149 -9.53 -8.91 14.78
N LEU A 150 -10.04 -7.78 15.24
CA LEU A 150 -9.29 -6.79 16.01
C LEU A 150 -9.77 -6.76 17.45
N ARG A 151 -8.85 -6.83 18.39
CA ARG A 151 -9.09 -6.40 19.77
C ARG A 151 -8.72 -4.93 19.90
N ILE A 152 -9.70 -4.08 20.18
CA ILE A 152 -9.51 -2.64 20.35
C ILE A 152 -9.81 -2.22 21.79
N ARG A 153 -9.00 -1.31 22.33
CA ARG A 153 -9.39 -0.50 23.49
C ARG A 153 -9.98 0.81 22.96
N TYR A 154 -11.23 1.08 23.28
CA TYR A 154 -11.99 2.18 22.71
C TYR A 154 -12.60 3.07 23.79
N ALA A 155 -12.34 4.37 23.71
CA ALA A 155 -12.98 5.38 24.53
C ALA A 155 -14.27 5.85 23.85
N ASP A 156 -15.41 5.72 24.53
CA ASP A 156 -16.68 6.22 23.99
C ASP A 156 -16.81 7.75 24.09
N ARG A 157 -17.99 8.30 23.76
CA ARG A 157 -18.23 9.75 23.82
C ARG A 157 -18.18 10.31 25.25
N ALA A 158 -18.49 9.50 26.25
CA ALA A 158 -18.42 9.87 27.66
C ALA A 158 -17.01 9.67 28.24
N GLY A 159 -16.06 9.17 27.44
CA GLY A 159 -14.70 8.87 27.87
C GLY A 159 -14.58 7.53 28.60
N ALA A 160 -15.61 6.68 28.55
CA ALA A 160 -15.55 5.37 29.17
C ALA A 160 -14.78 4.39 28.27
N ASP A 161 -13.76 3.77 28.85
CA ASP A 161 -12.93 2.78 28.17
C ASP A 161 -13.64 1.42 28.09
N SER A 162 -13.54 0.79 26.93
CA SER A 162 -14.04 -0.56 26.71
C SER A 162 -13.08 -1.38 25.86
N LEU A 163 -12.93 -2.66 26.19
CA LEU A 163 -12.21 -3.62 25.38
C LEU A 163 -13.21 -4.36 24.49
N ARG A 164 -12.96 -4.40 23.17
CA ARG A 164 -13.90 -4.96 22.20
C ARG A 164 -13.17 -5.79 21.17
N ASP A 165 -13.70 -6.97 20.90
CA ASP A 165 -13.33 -7.76 19.73
C ASP A 165 -14.28 -7.38 18.60
N VAL A 166 -13.73 -6.87 17.50
CA VAL A 166 -14.46 -6.32 16.37
C VAL A 166 -13.97 -6.93 15.06
N GLU A 167 -14.87 -7.20 14.14
CA GLU A 167 -14.52 -7.69 12.81
C GLU A 167 -14.51 -6.51 11.84
N PRO A 168 -13.34 -6.04 11.41
CA PRO A 168 -13.24 -4.91 10.48
C PRO A 168 -13.92 -5.22 9.14
N LEU A 169 -14.83 -4.35 8.71
CA LEU A 169 -15.59 -4.47 7.48
C LEU A 169 -15.24 -3.39 6.44
N GLY A 170 -14.78 -2.22 6.90
CA GLY A 170 -14.37 -1.14 6.01
C GLY A 170 -14.09 0.17 6.74
N TYR A 171 -13.80 1.22 5.96
CA TYR A 171 -13.64 2.56 6.46
C TYR A 171 -14.66 3.51 5.84
N LEU A 172 -15.13 4.44 6.67
CA LEU A 172 -15.96 5.55 6.25
C LEU A 172 -15.36 6.83 6.84
N GLY A 173 -15.25 7.90 6.06
CA GLY A 173 -14.73 9.13 6.60
C GLY A 173 -14.89 10.31 5.66
N ASN A 174 -14.62 11.49 6.20
CA ASN A 174 -14.48 12.73 5.46
C ASN A 174 -13.16 13.41 5.83
N SER A 175 -12.97 14.66 5.41
CA SER A 175 -11.75 15.43 5.69
C SER A 175 -11.47 15.69 7.17
N ARG A 176 -12.42 15.44 8.08
CA ARG A 176 -12.31 15.71 9.52
C ARG A 176 -12.32 14.46 10.40
N HIS A 177 -13.12 13.46 10.05
CA HIS A 177 -13.30 12.27 10.89
C HIS A 177 -13.32 10.99 10.05
N TRP A 178 -12.64 9.97 10.56
CA TRP A 178 -12.62 8.61 10.02
C TRP A 178 -13.19 7.62 11.02
N TYR A 179 -13.86 6.62 10.47
CA TYR A 179 -14.57 5.59 11.20
C TYR A 179 -14.18 4.22 10.65
N LEU A 180 -13.80 3.32 11.55
CA LEU A 180 -13.74 1.90 11.27
C LEU A 180 -15.17 1.35 11.39
N LEU A 181 -15.69 0.83 10.29
CA LEU A 181 -16.92 0.05 10.30
C LEU A 181 -16.56 -1.39 10.67
N ALA A 182 -17.18 -1.92 11.71
CA ALA A 182 -16.90 -3.26 12.17
C ALA A 182 -18.10 -3.90 12.88
N TRP A 183 -18.22 -5.22 12.76
CA TRP A 183 -19.15 -6.00 13.60
C TRP A 183 -18.59 -6.05 15.02
N CYS A 184 -19.33 -5.54 16.01
CA CYS A 184 -18.91 -5.54 17.40
C CYS A 184 -19.46 -6.78 18.11
N ARG A 185 -18.60 -7.76 18.42
CA ARG A 185 -19.04 -9.02 19.07
C ARG A 185 -19.67 -8.81 20.45
N LEU A 186 -19.26 -7.75 21.15
CA LEU A 186 -19.83 -7.40 22.46
C LEU A 186 -21.27 -6.88 22.36
N ARG A 187 -21.65 -6.30 21.22
CA ARG A 187 -22.97 -5.69 20.99
C ARG A 187 -23.82 -6.42 19.98
N ASP A 188 -23.23 -7.40 19.30
CA ASP A 188 -23.85 -8.21 18.26
C ASP A 188 -24.50 -7.37 17.14
N GLU A 189 -23.80 -6.31 16.74
CA GLU A 189 -24.27 -5.37 15.70
C GLU A 189 -23.09 -4.67 14.99
N ILE A 190 -23.36 -4.11 13.82
CA ILE A 190 -22.39 -3.27 13.09
C ILE A 190 -22.31 -1.91 13.76
N ARG A 191 -21.08 -1.44 14.02
CA ARG A 191 -20.82 -0.12 14.60
C ARG A 191 -19.72 0.62 13.86
N ALA A 192 -19.85 1.94 13.87
CA ALA A 192 -18.82 2.87 13.41
C ALA A 192 -17.97 3.33 14.60
N PHE A 193 -16.70 2.94 14.62
CA PHE A 193 -15.73 3.33 15.65
C PHE A 193 -14.89 4.48 15.13
N ARG A 194 -14.93 5.65 15.80
CA ARG A 194 -14.07 6.76 15.41
C ARG A 194 -12.60 6.38 15.62
N THR A 195 -11.78 6.54 14.59
CA THR A 195 -10.38 6.06 14.63
C THR A 195 -9.51 6.82 15.62
N ASP A 196 -9.83 8.10 15.90
CA ASP A 196 -9.15 8.94 16.88
C ASP A 196 -9.45 8.54 18.35
N ARG A 197 -10.46 7.70 18.57
CA ARG A 197 -10.85 7.19 19.91
C ARG A 197 -10.38 5.76 20.16
N ILE A 198 -9.67 5.16 19.22
CA ILE A 198 -9.04 3.85 19.40
C ILE A 198 -7.72 4.05 20.15
N LEU A 199 -7.70 3.69 21.43
CA LEU A 199 -6.56 3.86 22.31
C LEU A 199 -5.47 2.80 22.09
N SER A 200 -5.86 1.60 21.65
CA SER A 200 -4.94 0.55 21.20
C SER A 200 -5.66 -0.44 20.31
N VAL A 201 -4.90 -1.15 19.47
CA VAL A 201 -5.40 -2.16 18.53
C VAL A 201 -4.43 -3.34 18.48
N HIS A 202 -4.97 -4.55 18.54
CA HIS A 202 -4.22 -5.79 18.41
C HIS A 202 -4.96 -6.75 17.46
N PRO A 203 -4.34 -7.19 16.35
CA PRO A 203 -4.93 -8.21 15.51
C PRO A 203 -4.92 -9.57 16.22
N LEU A 204 -6.02 -10.29 16.12
CA LEU A 204 -6.14 -11.66 16.56
C LEU A 204 -5.87 -12.63 15.40
N ALA A 205 -5.69 -13.91 15.70
CA ALA A 205 -5.41 -14.93 14.68
C ALA A 205 -6.65 -15.27 13.82
N GLU A 206 -7.85 -14.95 14.31
CA GLU A 206 -9.11 -15.27 13.65
C GLU A 206 -9.36 -14.38 12.43
N ALA A 207 -9.86 -14.99 11.35
CA ALA A 207 -10.19 -14.30 10.11
C ALA A 207 -11.62 -13.74 10.12
N VAL A 208 -11.83 -12.62 9.43
CA VAL A 208 -13.13 -12.00 9.20
C VAL A 208 -13.79 -12.62 7.97
N THR A 209 -14.87 -13.35 8.20
CA THR A 209 -15.69 -13.96 7.13
C THR A 209 -16.86 -13.07 6.70
N ARG A 210 -17.27 -12.12 7.55
CA ARG A 210 -18.35 -11.17 7.26
C ARG A 210 -17.95 -10.19 6.15
N GLU A 211 -18.93 -9.77 5.37
CA GLU A 211 -18.78 -8.74 4.34
C GLU A 211 -19.74 -7.59 4.62
N LEU A 212 -19.30 -6.36 4.35
CA LEU A 212 -20.13 -5.17 4.47
C LEU A 212 -21.11 -5.13 3.30
N ARG A 213 -22.40 -5.10 3.58
CA ARG A 213 -23.42 -4.84 2.56
C ARG A 213 -23.79 -3.36 2.57
N PRO A 214 -24.18 -2.78 1.42
CA PRO A 214 -24.62 -1.39 1.37
C PRO A 214 -25.78 -1.10 2.34
N GLU A 215 -26.71 -2.05 2.53
CA GLU A 215 -27.84 -1.92 3.47
C GLU A 215 -27.42 -1.90 4.96
N ASP A 216 -26.20 -2.33 5.28
CA ASP A 216 -25.67 -2.29 6.65
C ASP A 216 -25.23 -0.88 7.07
N LEU A 217 -25.12 0.03 6.11
CA LEU A 217 -24.81 1.43 6.34
C LEU A 217 -26.12 2.17 6.58
N ASP A 218 -26.40 2.56 7.82
CA ASP A 218 -27.51 3.46 8.18
C ASP A 218 -27.22 4.91 7.71
N ILE A 219 -26.88 5.05 6.43
CA ILE A 219 -26.51 6.28 5.74
C ILE A 219 -27.22 6.25 4.39
N PRO A 220 -27.97 7.30 4.03
CA PRO A 220 -28.61 7.40 2.73
C PRO A 220 -27.64 7.08 1.57
N HIS A 221 -28.03 6.16 0.69
CA HIS A 221 -27.17 5.65 -0.40
C HIS A 221 -26.70 6.74 -1.37
N ASP A 222 -27.41 7.87 -1.47
CA ASP A 222 -27.03 9.03 -2.28
C ASP A 222 -25.80 9.78 -1.74
N ARG A 223 -25.42 9.53 -0.47
CA ARG A 223 -24.30 10.17 0.22
C ARG A 223 -23.08 9.27 0.41
N VAL A 224 -23.18 7.98 0.09
CA VAL A 224 -22.06 7.03 0.17
C VAL A 224 -21.71 6.58 -1.24
N ARG A 225 -20.51 6.91 -1.70
CA ARG A 225 -19.96 6.41 -2.97
C ARG A 225 -18.73 5.56 -2.68
N PRO A 226 -18.63 4.34 -3.24
CA PRO A 226 -17.40 3.58 -3.16
C PRO A 226 -16.28 4.36 -3.87
N LEU A 227 -15.05 4.19 -3.40
CA LEU A 227 -13.89 4.70 -4.11
C LEU A 227 -13.81 4.01 -5.48
N SER A 228 -13.97 4.77 -6.56
CA SER A 228 -13.67 4.30 -7.91
C SER A 228 -12.20 4.55 -8.24
N LEU A 229 -11.56 3.59 -8.91
CA LEU A 229 -10.19 3.72 -9.40
C LEU A 229 -10.10 4.31 -10.82
N VAL A 230 -11.25 4.68 -11.40
CA VAL A 230 -11.43 5.40 -12.67
C VAL A 230 -12.74 6.17 -12.66
#